data_AF-A0AA36I617-F1
#
_entry.id   AF-A0AA36I617-F1
#
_cell.length_a   1.000
_cell.length_b   1.000
_cell.length_c   1.000
_cell.angle_alpha   90.00
_cell.angle_beta   90.00
_cell.angle_gamma   90.00
#
_symmetry.space_group_name_H-M   'P 1'
#
loop_
_entity.id
_entity.type
_entity.pdbx_description
1 polymer ?
#
loop_
_entity_poly.entity_id
_entity_poly.type
_entity_poly.pdbx_seq_one_letter_code
_entity_poly.pdbx_strand_id
1 'polypeptide(L)'
;AWHVREGFMAHLHVSPDEMHKYEMLCTRELESGHDSELEDDSDSGSVGCLLNADEQRAAPRERQPEWLPAWLFTARFGIPAVVTKRMESKQCEKMDNKLTMFDVAGPPMKWLWFSTVVYWTYSIVLPWFAYRHIQCTTFGHFRYPLWLWWTFVPVLMTLVIVEWRCVMYTIVPVAQWLKGLSVPLVGEASFKVWLAFTGFQSLTSHADVVTQGLFLASTCRSISCPGWSKIYVAWETVWASSPLSWISAGKDLKVIMLLSWSVLVVQLPLYVVGALPCRCVDYRMGFNPKSESGHHDQHEARGEPEGYETWTGVRIWHADAIKCLANVNRMAVLNEGQFELSLQRAREEVTNDDARRGLHILGQTGRGMFLRAVLTNLCQNCTKLELQTTIFALGHMIQPEDVDFQVALSLVLANATSLQALMALVRKIRMLREQKFLAWEQMCQAAKPLPALYEYMVVSLYDYLTLGVILVCVLVQLHSITKFAMAFVCQDALWNLPNKCVDVPGF
;
A
#
# COMPACT_ATOMS: atom_id res chain seq x y z
N ALA A 1 17.83 26.67 -14.55
CA ALA A 1 16.38 26.86 -14.68
C ALA A 1 15.93 26.74 -16.15
N TRP A 2 16.46 27.56 -17.08
CA TRP A 2 16.06 27.56 -18.49
C TRP A 2 16.29 26.24 -19.25
N HIS A 3 17.44 25.58 -19.10
CA HIS A 3 17.67 24.26 -19.73
C HIS A 3 16.90 23.10 -19.08
N VAL A 4 16.59 23.20 -17.78
CA VAL A 4 15.71 22.24 -17.10
C VAL A 4 14.27 22.39 -17.61
N ARG A 5 13.85 23.63 -17.89
CA ARG A 5 12.58 23.98 -18.52
C ARG A 5 12.48 23.41 -19.94
N GLU A 6 13.49 23.58 -20.80
CA GLU A 6 13.47 23.01 -22.17
C GLU A 6 13.48 21.48 -22.18
N GLY A 7 14.27 20.83 -21.32
CA GLY A 7 14.29 19.36 -21.21
C GLY A 7 12.97 18.78 -20.69
N PHE A 8 12.26 19.50 -19.82
CA PHE A 8 10.95 19.10 -19.30
C PHE A 8 9.83 19.36 -20.32
N MET A 9 9.92 20.43 -21.11
CA MET A 9 8.95 20.77 -22.17
C MET A 9 8.88 19.71 -23.28
N ALA A 10 10.02 19.14 -23.68
CA ALA A 10 10.05 18.05 -24.66
C ALA A 10 9.35 16.77 -24.16
N HIS A 11 9.14 16.62 -22.85
CA HIS A 11 8.67 15.37 -22.23
C HIS A 11 7.17 15.36 -21.89
N LEU A 12 6.53 16.52 -21.84
CA LEU A 12 5.09 16.63 -21.50
C LEU A 12 4.16 16.51 -22.71
N HIS A 13 4.67 16.43 -23.95
CA HIS A 13 3.87 16.49 -25.19
C HIS A 13 2.87 17.68 -25.23
N VAL A 14 3.11 18.72 -24.43
CA VAL A 14 2.35 19.96 -24.49
C VAL A 14 2.91 20.78 -25.63
N SER A 15 2.05 21.16 -26.58
CA SER A 15 2.44 21.99 -27.72
C SER A 15 3.02 23.32 -27.20
N PRO A 16 4.12 23.83 -27.78
CA PRO A 16 4.63 25.17 -27.47
C PRO A 16 3.55 26.26 -27.56
N ASP A 17 2.57 26.09 -28.45
CA ASP A 17 1.46 27.02 -28.63
C ASP A 17 0.44 26.98 -27.49
N GLU A 18 0.17 25.80 -26.92
CA GLU A 18 -0.69 25.69 -25.73
C GLU A 18 -0.02 26.37 -24.54
N MET A 19 1.30 26.21 -24.40
CA MET A 19 2.04 26.84 -23.31
C MET A 19 2.15 28.35 -23.46
N HIS A 20 2.30 28.87 -24.68
CA HIS A 20 2.27 30.32 -24.92
C HIS A 20 0.89 30.91 -24.60
N LYS A 21 -0.18 30.15 -24.84
CA LYS A 21 -1.55 30.52 -24.43
C LYS A 21 -1.71 30.58 -22.91
N TYR A 22 -1.11 29.64 -22.18
CA TYR A 22 -1.08 29.66 -20.71
C TYR A 22 -0.20 30.78 -20.14
N GLU A 23 0.96 31.05 -20.75
CA GLU A 23 1.82 32.18 -20.37
C GLU A 23 1.09 33.50 -20.53
N MET A 24 0.40 33.74 -21.66
CA MET A 24 -0.37 34.96 -21.87
C MET A 24 -1.58 35.11 -20.92
N LEU A 25 -2.14 34.02 -20.41
CA LEU A 25 -3.21 34.07 -19.40
C LEU A 25 -2.65 34.44 -18.01
N CYS A 26 -1.50 33.89 -17.62
CA CYS A 26 -0.85 34.24 -16.35
C CYS A 26 -0.38 35.71 -16.30
N THR A 27 0.13 36.28 -17.41
CA THR A 27 0.56 37.69 -17.40
C THR A 27 -0.61 38.67 -17.36
N ARG A 28 -1.81 38.27 -17.79
CA ARG A 28 -2.98 39.17 -17.93
C ARG A 28 -3.81 39.30 -16.66
N GLU A 29 -3.78 38.31 -15.76
CA GLU A 29 -4.45 38.39 -14.44
C GLU A 29 -3.62 39.17 -13.39
N LEU A 30 -2.30 39.26 -13.59
CA LEU A 30 -1.39 40.05 -12.73
C LEU A 30 -1.62 41.57 -12.83
N GLU A 31 -2.27 42.05 -13.89
CA GLU A 31 -2.54 43.48 -14.10
C GLU A 31 -3.94 43.91 -13.58
N SER A 32 -4.83 42.99 -13.19
CA SER A 32 -6.22 43.32 -12.81
C SER A 32 -6.58 43.09 -11.33
N GLY A 33 -5.65 42.63 -10.50
CA GLY A 33 -5.88 42.26 -9.10
C GLY A 33 -5.42 43.30 -8.07
N HIS A 34 -5.90 44.54 -8.16
CA HIS A 34 -5.75 45.52 -7.08
C HIS A 34 -7.09 46.26 -6.93
N ASP A 35 -7.58 46.36 -5.70
CA ASP A 35 -8.81 47.02 -5.24
C ASP A 35 -10.03 46.10 -5.01
N SER A 36 -10.08 45.47 -3.82
CA SER A 36 -11.34 45.10 -3.17
C SER A 36 -11.15 45.10 -1.65
N GLU A 37 -11.55 46.19 -1.00
CA GLU A 37 -11.69 46.29 0.46
C GLU A 37 -12.94 45.51 0.91
N LEU A 38 -12.82 44.70 1.97
CA LEU A 38 -13.90 43.93 2.58
C LEU A 38 -14.19 44.49 3.98
N GLU A 39 -15.43 44.94 4.19
CA GLU A 39 -15.99 45.38 5.48
C GLU A 39 -16.22 44.18 6.41
N ASP A 40 -15.96 44.42 7.70
CA ASP A 40 -15.89 43.43 8.77
C ASP A 40 -17.08 43.64 9.74
N ASP A 41 -18.12 42.81 9.62
CA ASP A 41 -19.29 42.80 10.52
C ASP A 41 -19.23 41.54 11.38
N SER A 42 -18.80 41.69 12.64
CA SER A 42 -18.71 40.61 13.63
C SER A 42 -19.57 40.89 14.85
N ASP A 43 -20.74 40.25 14.90
CA ASP A 43 -21.54 40.13 16.11
C ASP A 43 -22.03 38.67 16.24
N SER A 44 -21.25 37.84 16.95
CA SER A 44 -21.55 36.41 17.15
C SER A 44 -21.72 36.09 18.64
N GLY A 45 -22.97 36.14 19.09
CA GLY A 45 -23.37 35.65 20.39
C GLY A 45 -23.21 34.13 20.48
N SER A 46 -22.51 33.64 21.50
CA SER A 46 -22.34 32.22 21.80
C SER A 46 -23.66 31.59 22.26
N VAL A 47 -24.47 31.13 21.31
CA VAL A 47 -25.69 30.37 21.60
C VAL A 47 -25.29 28.95 21.99
N GLY A 48 -25.37 28.64 23.29
CA GLY A 48 -25.21 27.28 23.79
C GLY A 48 -26.18 26.32 23.12
N CYS A 49 -25.70 25.12 22.75
CA CYS A 49 -26.49 24.04 22.12
C CYS A 49 -27.55 23.46 23.07
N LEU A 50 -28.57 24.26 23.39
CA LEU A 50 -29.85 23.81 23.95
C LEU A 50 -30.92 23.86 22.85
N LEU A 51 -30.60 23.30 21.68
CA LEU A 51 -31.63 23.05 20.67
C LEU A 51 -32.61 22.01 21.23
N ASN A 52 -33.89 22.34 21.19
CA ASN A 52 -34.97 21.47 21.64
C ASN A 52 -34.83 20.07 21.03
N ALA A 53 -34.93 19.03 21.86
CA ALA A 53 -34.78 17.63 21.44
C ALA A 53 -35.73 17.20 20.30
N ASP A 54 -36.81 17.97 20.08
CA ASP A 54 -37.77 17.74 19.02
C ASP A 54 -37.34 18.33 17.66
N GLU A 55 -36.52 19.39 17.63
CA GLU A 55 -36.01 19.99 16.38
C GLU A 55 -34.85 19.17 15.80
N GLN A 56 -34.08 18.48 16.67
CA GLN A 56 -33.07 17.50 16.24
C GLN A 56 -33.66 16.25 15.56
N ARG A 57 -34.95 15.94 15.76
CA ARG A 57 -35.60 14.80 15.11
C ARG A 57 -36.05 15.09 13.67
N ALA A 58 -36.14 16.37 13.27
CA ALA A 58 -36.60 16.79 11.95
C ALA A 58 -35.47 17.19 11.00
N ALA A 59 -34.23 17.36 11.49
CA ALA A 59 -33.09 17.62 10.62
C ALA A 59 -32.89 16.45 9.65
N PRO A 60 -32.80 16.71 8.32
CA PRO A 60 -32.74 15.65 7.32
C PRO A 60 -31.57 14.71 7.61
N ARG A 61 -31.81 13.41 7.45
CA ARG A 61 -30.82 12.31 7.50
C ARG A 61 -29.80 12.40 6.34
N GLU A 62 -29.40 13.59 5.94
CA GLU A 62 -28.59 13.95 4.78
C GLU A 62 -27.11 13.57 4.89
N ARG A 63 -26.71 12.82 5.92
CA ARG A 63 -25.29 12.68 6.30
C ARG A 63 -24.79 11.25 6.46
N GLN A 64 -25.62 10.25 6.18
CA GLN A 64 -25.10 8.89 5.98
C GLN A 64 -24.59 8.79 4.54
N PRO A 65 -23.32 8.38 4.31
CA PRO A 65 -22.82 8.16 2.96
C PRO A 65 -23.74 7.20 2.23
N GLU A 66 -24.30 7.62 1.08
CA GLU A 66 -25.39 6.90 0.40
C GLU A 66 -25.01 5.45 0.05
N TRP A 67 -23.71 5.20 -0.17
CA TRP A 67 -23.20 3.89 -0.52
C TRP A 67 -22.95 2.97 0.69
N LEU A 68 -22.98 3.48 1.93
CA LEU A 68 -22.85 2.67 3.14
C LEU A 68 -24.20 2.07 3.56
N PRO A 69 -24.28 0.73 3.72
CA PRO A 69 -25.52 0.11 4.18
C PRO A 69 -25.92 0.56 5.58
N ALA A 70 -27.20 0.93 5.77
CA ALA A 70 -27.75 1.36 7.05
C ALA A 70 -27.56 0.34 8.19
N TRP A 71 -27.52 -0.97 7.87
CA TRP A 71 -27.30 -2.03 8.86
C TRP A 71 -25.93 -1.95 9.55
N LEU A 72 -24.92 -1.31 8.93
CA LEU A 72 -23.63 -1.11 9.58
C LEU A 72 -23.73 -0.21 10.81
N PHE A 73 -24.68 0.72 10.85
CA PHE A 73 -24.85 1.61 12.00
C PHE A 73 -25.63 0.96 13.15
N THR A 74 -26.38 -0.10 12.87
CA THR A 74 -27.23 -0.78 13.87
C THR A 74 -26.68 -2.13 14.32
N ALA A 75 -25.78 -2.74 13.55
CA ALA A 75 -25.23 -4.06 13.86
C ALA A 75 -24.24 -4.03 15.03
N ARG A 76 -24.27 -5.08 15.87
CA ARG A 76 -23.32 -5.28 16.99
C ARG A 76 -21.85 -5.32 16.56
N PHE A 77 -21.59 -5.76 15.32
CA PHE A 77 -20.25 -5.83 14.72
C PHE A 77 -20.02 -4.75 13.65
N GLY A 78 -20.90 -3.75 13.60
CA GLY A 78 -20.82 -2.62 12.67
C GLY A 78 -19.99 -1.46 13.23
N ILE A 79 -20.41 -0.24 12.90
CA ILE A 79 -19.74 1.01 13.27
C ILE A 79 -19.71 1.15 14.80
N PRO A 80 -18.52 1.30 15.42
CA PRO A 80 -18.41 1.41 16.86
C PRO A 80 -19.08 2.69 17.38
N ALA A 81 -19.73 2.60 18.55
CA ALA A 81 -20.42 3.74 19.18
C ALA A 81 -19.52 4.97 19.41
N VAL A 82 -18.20 4.77 19.53
CA VAL A 82 -17.23 5.88 19.64
C VAL A 82 -17.22 6.73 18.36
N VAL A 83 -17.30 6.10 17.18
CA VAL A 83 -17.35 6.82 15.90
C VAL A 83 -18.67 7.58 15.78
N THR A 84 -19.80 6.94 16.10
CA THR A 84 -21.12 7.58 16.08
C THR A 84 -21.18 8.80 17.01
N LYS A 85 -20.67 8.68 18.24
CA LYS A 85 -20.61 9.81 19.20
C LYS A 85 -19.73 10.96 18.69
N ARG A 86 -18.65 10.66 17.96
CA ARG A 86 -17.78 11.69 17.35
C ARG A 86 -18.47 12.39 16.17
N MET A 87 -19.26 11.67 15.39
CA MET A 87 -20.11 12.28 14.35
C MET A 87 -21.12 13.23 14.98
N GLU A 88 -21.81 12.78 16.03
CA GLU A 88 -22.79 13.59 16.77
C GLU A 88 -22.16 14.83 17.40
N SER A 89 -20.95 14.71 17.98
CA SER A 89 -20.26 15.86 18.59
C SER A 89 -19.86 16.92 17.56
N LYS A 90 -19.24 16.51 16.44
CA LYS A 90 -18.87 17.44 15.35
C LYS A 90 -20.09 18.15 14.77
N GLN A 91 -21.21 17.45 14.66
CA GLN A 91 -22.46 18.03 14.20
C GLN A 91 -23.00 19.10 15.15
N CYS A 92 -22.84 18.93 16.46
CA CYS A 92 -23.25 19.92 17.45
C CYS A 92 -22.36 21.17 17.43
N GLU A 93 -21.05 20.99 17.19
CA GLU A 93 -20.06 22.08 17.20
C GLU A 93 -20.15 23.00 15.96
N LYS A 94 -21.03 22.71 14.99
CA LYS A 94 -21.11 23.40 13.68
C LYS A 94 -19.77 23.46 12.93
N MET A 95 -18.80 22.64 13.33
CA MET A 95 -17.54 22.46 12.61
C MET A 95 -17.78 21.67 11.31
N ASP A 96 -16.76 21.59 10.45
CA ASP A 96 -16.81 20.77 9.24
C ASP A 96 -17.37 19.36 9.57
N ASN A 97 -18.46 19.00 8.89
CA ASN A 97 -19.27 17.83 9.19
C ASN A 97 -18.55 16.51 8.85
N LYS A 98 -17.38 16.58 8.23
CA LYS A 98 -16.57 15.41 7.87
C LYS A 98 -15.74 14.94 9.07
N LEU A 99 -15.81 13.65 9.36
CA LEU A 99 -14.80 13.00 10.21
C LEU A 99 -13.52 12.86 9.41
N THR A 100 -12.42 13.10 10.08
CA THR A 100 -11.06 12.85 9.61
C THR A 100 -10.61 11.50 10.15
N MET A 101 -9.56 10.93 9.56
CA MET A 101 -8.95 9.72 10.13
C MET A 101 -8.37 9.98 11.52
N PHE A 102 -7.98 11.21 11.83
CA PHE A 102 -7.49 11.60 13.16
C PHE A 102 -8.54 11.37 14.26
N ASP A 103 -9.81 11.65 13.97
CA ASP A 103 -10.92 11.51 14.92
C ASP A 103 -11.14 10.06 15.38
N VAL A 104 -10.73 9.08 14.56
CA VAL A 104 -11.04 7.65 14.76
C VAL A 104 -9.81 6.74 14.81
N ALA A 105 -8.59 7.25 14.57
CA ALA A 105 -7.41 6.40 14.38
C ALA A 105 -6.88 5.71 15.65
N GLY A 106 -7.17 6.25 16.83
CA GLY A 106 -6.62 5.75 18.10
C GLY A 106 -6.94 4.27 18.39
N PRO A 107 -8.22 3.85 18.44
CA PRO A 107 -8.57 2.46 18.70
C PRO A 107 -8.04 1.45 17.66
N PRO A 108 -8.15 1.69 16.33
CA PRO A 108 -7.56 0.81 15.30
C PRO A 108 -6.06 0.60 15.47
N MET A 109 -5.32 1.64 15.85
CA MET A 109 -3.87 1.54 16.05
C MET A 109 -3.49 0.43 17.04
N LYS A 110 -4.24 0.28 18.15
CA LYS A 110 -3.99 -0.76 19.15
C LYS A 110 -4.18 -2.17 18.56
N TRP A 111 -5.24 -2.34 17.78
CA TRP A 111 -5.52 -3.60 17.10
C TRP A 111 -4.48 -3.91 16.02
N LEU A 112 -4.03 -2.90 15.28
CA LEU A 112 -2.98 -3.06 14.27
C LEU A 112 -1.67 -3.52 14.87
N TRP A 113 -1.23 -2.92 15.98
CA TRP A 113 -0.04 -3.38 16.71
C TRP A 113 -0.16 -4.83 17.16
N PHE A 114 -1.30 -5.20 17.73
CA PHE A 114 -1.57 -6.59 18.11
C PHE A 114 -1.46 -7.53 16.90
N SER A 115 -2.11 -7.20 15.77
CA SER A 115 -2.01 -8.00 14.55
C SER A 115 -0.60 -8.06 13.99
N THR A 116 0.20 -6.99 14.10
CA THR A 116 1.61 -6.99 13.69
C THR A 116 2.41 -7.99 14.49
N VAL A 117 2.26 -8.02 15.81
CA VAL A 117 2.95 -9.01 16.65
C VAL A 117 2.53 -10.44 16.27
N VAL A 118 1.23 -10.71 16.14
CA VAL A 118 0.70 -12.03 15.79
C VAL A 118 1.20 -12.49 14.41
N TYR A 119 1.02 -11.64 13.39
CA TYR A 119 1.36 -11.94 12.00
C TYR A 119 2.86 -12.18 11.82
N TRP A 120 3.73 -11.33 12.39
CA TRP A 120 5.18 -11.46 12.22
C TRP A 120 5.77 -12.60 13.04
N THR A 121 5.28 -12.82 14.26
CA THR A 121 5.68 -14.00 15.06
C THR A 121 5.38 -15.28 14.28
N TYR A 122 4.17 -15.38 13.71
CA TYR A 122 3.82 -16.53 12.90
C TYR A 122 4.68 -16.64 11.63
N SER A 123 4.90 -15.54 10.90
CA SER A 123 5.68 -15.53 9.65
C SER A 123 7.14 -15.94 9.84
N ILE A 124 7.72 -15.67 11.01
CA ILE A 124 9.10 -16.06 11.36
C ILE A 124 9.16 -17.49 11.89
N VAL A 125 8.20 -17.90 12.73
CA VAL A 125 8.18 -19.23 13.35
C VAL A 125 7.77 -20.32 12.36
N LEU A 126 6.85 -20.03 11.44
CA LEU A 126 6.30 -21.02 10.51
C LEU A 126 7.38 -21.70 9.64
N PRO A 127 8.31 -20.99 8.95
CA PRO A 127 9.34 -21.66 8.15
C PRO A 127 10.21 -22.62 8.97
N TRP A 128 10.59 -22.21 10.18
CA TRP A 128 11.38 -23.05 11.08
C TRP A 128 10.59 -24.28 11.55
N PHE A 129 9.32 -24.09 11.92
CA PHE A 129 8.45 -25.17 12.34
C PHE A 129 8.15 -26.15 11.20
N ALA A 130 7.86 -25.64 10.00
CA ALA A 130 7.63 -26.45 8.80
C ALA A 130 8.87 -27.25 8.41
N TYR A 131 10.07 -26.66 8.45
CA TYR A 131 11.34 -27.33 8.14
C TYR A 131 11.53 -28.64 8.92
N ARG A 132 11.10 -28.67 10.19
CA ARG A 132 11.18 -29.86 11.06
C ARG A 132 10.20 -30.98 10.67
N HIS A 133 9.09 -30.64 10.03
CA HIS A 133 8.00 -31.56 9.73
C HIS A 133 7.92 -31.96 8.25
N ILE A 134 8.70 -31.32 7.39
CA ILE A 134 8.80 -31.69 5.97
C ILE A 134 9.56 -33.01 5.84
N GLN A 135 8.93 -33.96 5.15
CA GLN A 135 9.51 -35.25 4.83
C GLN A 135 10.11 -35.19 3.43
N CYS A 136 11.33 -35.73 3.30
CA CYS A 136 11.94 -35.98 1.99
C CYS A 136 11.28 -37.22 1.39
N THR A 137 10.73 -37.09 0.20
CA THR A 137 10.41 -38.27 -0.62
C THR A 137 11.65 -38.69 -1.40
N THR A 138 11.58 -39.79 -2.14
CA THR A 138 12.66 -40.18 -3.05
C THR A 138 12.82 -39.11 -4.15
N PHE A 139 14.06 -38.86 -4.58
CA PHE A 139 14.43 -37.96 -5.69
C PHE A 139 14.29 -36.44 -5.47
N GLY A 140 14.66 -35.92 -4.30
CA GLY A 140 14.77 -34.47 -4.08
C GLY A 140 13.44 -33.74 -3.90
N HIS A 141 12.32 -34.46 -4.02
CA HIS A 141 11.00 -33.96 -3.71
C HIS A 141 10.77 -33.90 -2.20
N PHE A 142 9.91 -32.96 -1.81
CA PHE A 142 9.46 -32.79 -0.44
C PHE A 142 7.94 -32.81 -0.43
N ARG A 143 7.36 -33.37 0.63
CA ARG A 143 5.94 -33.23 0.91
C ARG A 143 5.79 -32.68 2.31
N TYR A 144 5.10 -31.55 2.45
CA TYR A 144 4.70 -31.06 3.75
C TYR A 144 3.31 -31.63 4.10
N PRO A 145 3.09 -32.03 5.35
CA PRO A 145 1.81 -32.60 5.73
C PRO A 145 0.70 -31.54 5.73
N LEU A 146 -0.50 -31.93 5.27
CA LEU A 146 -1.66 -31.04 5.14
C LEU A 146 -2.05 -30.36 6.46
N TRP A 147 -1.74 -30.99 7.61
CA TRP A 147 -2.07 -30.41 8.90
C TRP A 147 -1.32 -29.10 9.23
N LEU A 148 -0.21 -28.80 8.54
CA LEU A 148 0.46 -27.51 8.66
C LEU A 148 -0.44 -26.34 8.20
N TRP A 149 -1.43 -26.59 7.33
CA TRP A 149 -2.41 -25.56 6.98
C TRP A 149 -3.38 -25.28 8.13
N TRP A 150 -3.66 -26.26 8.99
CA TRP A 150 -4.56 -26.05 10.14
C TRP A 150 -3.95 -25.12 11.18
N THR A 151 -2.62 -25.03 11.29
CA THR A 151 -1.97 -24.05 12.19
C THR A 151 -2.14 -22.62 11.71
N PHE A 152 -2.40 -22.41 10.41
CA PHE A 152 -2.63 -21.09 9.84
C PHE A 152 -4.04 -20.56 10.10
N VAL A 153 -5.05 -21.43 10.06
CA VAL A 153 -6.47 -21.05 10.22
C VAL A 153 -6.73 -20.13 11.42
N PRO A 154 -6.28 -20.43 12.67
CA PRO A 154 -6.54 -19.54 13.81
C PRO A 154 -5.86 -18.17 13.67
N VAL A 155 -4.66 -18.13 13.06
CA VAL A 155 -3.95 -16.88 12.80
C VAL A 155 -4.69 -16.05 11.75
N LEU A 156 -5.09 -16.68 10.64
CA LEU A 156 -5.87 -16.03 9.59
C LEU A 156 -7.17 -15.45 10.15
N MET A 157 -7.93 -16.24 10.92
CA MET A 157 -9.17 -15.77 11.55
C MET A 157 -8.92 -14.56 12.45
N THR A 158 -7.84 -14.58 13.24
CA THR A 158 -7.47 -13.46 14.09
C THR A 158 -7.18 -12.20 13.27
N LEU A 159 -6.42 -12.33 12.17
CA LEU A 159 -6.07 -11.19 11.31
C LEU A 159 -7.29 -10.61 10.60
N VAL A 160 -8.19 -11.47 10.08
CA VAL A 160 -9.43 -11.03 9.43
C VAL A 160 -10.37 -10.34 10.42
N ILE A 161 -10.50 -10.86 11.66
CA ILE A 161 -11.30 -10.21 12.70
C ILE A 161 -10.72 -8.83 13.04
N VAL A 162 -9.40 -8.75 13.21
CA VAL A 162 -8.73 -7.47 13.51
C VAL A 162 -8.89 -6.48 12.36
N GLU A 163 -8.69 -6.93 11.12
CA GLU A 163 -8.88 -6.10 9.92
C GLU A 163 -10.32 -5.58 9.85
N TRP A 164 -11.32 -6.46 10.01
CA TRP A 164 -12.73 -6.07 10.04
C TRP A 164 -12.99 -5.01 11.11
N ARG A 165 -12.47 -5.21 12.32
CA ARG A 165 -12.61 -4.21 13.40
C ARG A 165 -12.01 -2.88 13.02
N CYS A 166 -10.81 -2.85 12.44
CA CYS A 166 -10.17 -1.62 12.01
C CYS A 166 -10.97 -0.92 10.91
N VAL A 167 -11.45 -1.67 9.92
CA VAL A 167 -12.29 -1.16 8.83
C VAL A 167 -13.55 -0.50 9.39
N MET A 168 -14.21 -1.08 10.40
CA MET A 168 -15.41 -0.47 11.00
C MET A 168 -15.15 0.90 11.66
N TYR A 169 -13.93 1.19 12.10
CA TYR A 169 -13.57 2.53 12.57
C TYR A 169 -13.25 3.49 11.43
N THR A 170 -12.56 3.02 10.39
CA THR A 170 -12.01 3.88 9.33
C THR A 170 -12.95 4.05 8.13
N ILE A 171 -13.95 3.19 7.96
CA ILE A 171 -14.82 3.22 6.78
C ILE A 171 -15.67 4.48 6.72
N VAL A 172 -16.10 5.02 7.86
CA VAL A 172 -16.94 6.23 7.92
C VAL A 172 -16.20 7.46 7.38
N PRO A 173 -15.01 7.84 7.89
CA PRO A 173 -14.28 8.97 7.31
C PRO A 173 -13.91 8.69 5.86
N VAL A 174 -13.49 7.46 5.49
CA VAL A 174 -13.24 7.13 4.09
C VAL A 174 -14.50 7.37 3.23
N ALA A 175 -15.69 7.06 3.73
CA ALA A 175 -16.95 7.25 3.02
C ALA A 175 -17.47 8.67 2.98
N GLN A 176 -17.12 9.51 3.95
CA GLN A 176 -17.46 10.93 3.92
C GLN A 176 -16.58 11.72 2.95
N TRP A 177 -15.35 11.26 2.74
CA TRP A 177 -14.39 11.89 1.85
C TRP A 177 -14.51 11.37 0.41
N LEU A 178 -14.66 10.06 0.25
CA LEU A 178 -14.79 9.42 -1.07
C LEU A 178 -16.26 9.32 -1.50
N LYS A 179 -16.57 9.77 -2.72
CA LYS A 179 -17.91 9.62 -3.32
C LYS A 179 -18.31 8.16 -3.54
N GLY A 180 -17.33 7.28 -3.63
CA GLY A 180 -17.51 5.83 -3.75
C GLY A 180 -16.17 5.13 -3.67
N LEU A 181 -16.22 3.81 -3.53
CA LEU A 181 -15.02 2.96 -3.57
C LEU A 181 -14.92 2.30 -4.94
N SER A 182 -13.73 2.38 -5.54
CA SER A 182 -13.49 1.80 -6.85
C SER A 182 -12.93 0.39 -6.74
N VAL A 183 -13.40 -0.51 -7.60
CA VAL A 183 -12.85 -1.84 -7.80
C VAL A 183 -12.18 -1.88 -9.18
N PRO A 184 -10.98 -2.44 -9.33
CA PRO A 184 -10.33 -2.60 -10.63
C PRO A 184 -11.28 -3.23 -11.66
N LEU A 185 -11.32 -2.68 -12.88
CA LEU A 185 -12.18 -3.08 -14.01
C LEU A 185 -13.70 -2.80 -13.85
N VAL A 186 -14.21 -2.69 -12.64
CA VAL A 186 -15.64 -2.41 -12.37
C VAL A 186 -15.92 -0.90 -12.27
N GLY A 187 -14.94 -0.11 -11.83
CA GLY A 187 -15.15 1.30 -11.52
C GLY A 187 -15.78 1.46 -10.14
N GLU A 188 -16.73 2.39 -9.99
CA GLU A 188 -17.45 2.60 -8.73
C GLU A 188 -18.34 1.37 -8.41
N ALA A 189 -18.10 0.77 -7.25
CA ALA A 189 -18.76 -0.48 -6.85
C ALA A 189 -19.62 -0.28 -5.60
N SER A 190 -20.70 -1.04 -5.50
CA SER A 190 -21.46 -1.14 -4.25
C SER A 190 -20.58 -1.67 -3.11
N PHE A 191 -20.88 -1.29 -1.87
CA PHE A 191 -20.12 -1.72 -0.69
C PHE A 191 -19.94 -3.25 -0.61
N LYS A 192 -20.96 -4.03 -0.98
CA LYS A 192 -20.91 -5.50 -0.95
C LYS A 192 -19.89 -6.05 -1.95
N VAL A 193 -19.87 -5.51 -3.16
CA VAL A 193 -18.93 -5.93 -4.22
C VAL A 193 -17.50 -5.53 -3.84
N TRP A 194 -17.32 -4.29 -3.37
CA TRP A 194 -16.04 -3.81 -2.87
C TRP A 194 -15.52 -4.68 -1.71
N LEU A 195 -16.37 -4.98 -0.72
CA LEU A 195 -15.99 -5.78 0.44
C LEU A 195 -15.65 -7.22 0.07
N ALA A 196 -16.43 -7.84 -0.82
CA ALA A 196 -16.15 -9.19 -1.28
C ALA A 196 -14.81 -9.26 -2.03
N PHE A 197 -14.57 -8.31 -2.92
CA PHE A 197 -13.34 -8.23 -3.69
C PHE A 197 -12.12 -7.96 -2.81
N THR A 198 -12.14 -6.90 -2.00
CA THR A 198 -11.03 -6.55 -1.11
C THR A 198 -10.82 -7.58 0.00
N GLY A 199 -11.88 -8.21 0.48
CA GLY A 199 -11.81 -9.33 1.42
C GLY A 199 -11.09 -10.53 0.82
N PHE A 200 -11.43 -10.91 -0.42
CA PHE A 200 -10.72 -11.96 -1.15
C PHE A 200 -9.24 -11.61 -1.36
N GLN A 201 -8.95 -10.36 -1.73
CA GLN A 201 -7.58 -9.86 -1.86
C GLN A 201 -6.79 -9.94 -0.55
N SER A 202 -7.43 -9.63 0.59
CA SER A 202 -6.78 -9.71 1.90
C SER A 202 -6.48 -11.16 2.29
N LEU A 203 -7.46 -12.06 2.11
CA LEU A 203 -7.28 -13.50 2.33
C LEU A 203 -6.13 -14.07 1.49
N THR A 204 -6.10 -13.70 0.20
CA THR A 204 -5.03 -14.12 -0.72
C THR A 204 -3.68 -13.57 -0.27
N SER A 205 -3.61 -12.30 0.16
CA SER A 205 -2.38 -11.67 0.65
C SER A 205 -1.87 -12.30 1.95
N HIS A 206 -2.76 -12.75 2.84
CA HIS A 206 -2.38 -13.51 4.03
C HIS A 206 -1.89 -14.92 3.68
N ALA A 207 -2.58 -15.63 2.78
CA ALA A 207 -2.19 -16.96 2.32
C ALA A 207 -0.83 -16.94 1.58
N ASP A 208 -0.53 -15.86 0.87
CA ASP A 208 0.74 -15.65 0.17
C ASP A 208 1.95 -15.75 1.11
N VAL A 209 1.81 -15.24 2.32
CA VAL A 209 2.90 -15.22 3.31
C VAL A 209 3.17 -16.61 3.86
N VAL A 210 2.11 -17.39 4.07
CA VAL A 210 2.20 -18.79 4.47
C VAL A 210 2.87 -19.61 3.39
N THR A 211 2.43 -19.46 2.14
CA THR A 211 3.04 -20.17 1.01
C THR A 211 4.51 -19.79 0.83
N GLN A 212 4.88 -18.52 1.04
CA GLN A 212 6.28 -18.09 1.06
C GLN A 212 7.08 -18.80 2.16
N GLY A 213 6.54 -18.87 3.37
CA GLY A 213 7.21 -19.52 4.50
C GLY A 213 7.37 -21.04 4.30
N LEU A 214 6.32 -21.71 3.80
CA LEU A 214 6.36 -23.13 3.46
C LEU A 214 7.33 -23.41 2.31
N PHE A 215 7.36 -22.56 1.30
CA PHE A 215 8.29 -22.66 0.18
C PHE A 215 9.75 -22.52 0.66
N LEU A 216 10.05 -21.52 1.49
CA LEU A 216 11.38 -21.37 2.08
C LEU A 216 11.81 -22.61 2.88
N ALA A 217 10.93 -23.07 3.77
CA ALA A 217 11.19 -24.26 4.58
C ALA A 217 11.46 -25.49 3.72
N SER A 218 10.67 -25.65 2.66
CA SER A 218 10.75 -26.75 1.73
C SER A 218 12.06 -26.77 0.95
N THR A 219 12.49 -25.63 0.40
CA THR A 219 13.78 -25.61 -0.30
C THR A 219 14.97 -25.70 0.63
N CYS A 220 14.88 -25.15 1.85
CA CYS A 220 15.93 -25.38 2.85
C CYS A 220 16.02 -26.87 3.23
N ARG A 221 14.88 -27.57 3.28
CA ARG A 221 14.84 -29.01 3.56
C ARG A 221 15.33 -29.84 2.38
N SER A 222 15.02 -29.45 1.14
CA SER A 222 15.41 -30.19 -0.06
C SER A 222 16.92 -30.35 -0.20
N ILE A 223 17.71 -29.41 0.32
CA ILE A 223 19.19 -29.50 0.40
C ILE A 223 19.66 -30.77 1.11
N SER A 224 18.90 -31.21 2.12
CA SER A 224 19.23 -32.42 2.89
C SER A 224 18.61 -33.70 2.32
N CYS A 225 17.82 -33.60 1.25
CA CYS A 225 17.14 -34.74 0.67
C CYS A 225 18.03 -35.48 -0.35
N PRO A 226 17.91 -36.82 -0.47
CA PRO A 226 18.59 -37.58 -1.51
C PRO A 226 18.22 -37.05 -2.90
N GLY A 227 19.20 -36.87 -3.77
CA GLY A 227 18.99 -36.32 -5.12
C GLY A 227 19.21 -34.81 -5.25
N TRP A 228 19.47 -34.08 -4.14
CA TRP A 228 19.79 -32.65 -4.20
C TRP A 228 20.97 -32.30 -5.12
N SER A 229 21.99 -33.17 -5.19
CA SER A 229 23.17 -32.94 -6.05
C SER A 229 22.79 -32.73 -7.52
N LYS A 230 21.78 -33.44 -7.99
CA LYS A 230 21.23 -33.31 -9.35
C LYS A 230 20.57 -31.95 -9.57
N ILE A 231 19.71 -31.51 -8.63
CA ILE A 231 19.07 -30.19 -8.64
C ILE A 231 20.12 -29.09 -8.60
N TYR A 232 21.16 -29.26 -7.77
CA TYR A 232 22.24 -28.28 -7.62
C TYR A 232 23.03 -28.10 -8.92
N VAL A 233 23.40 -29.18 -9.61
CA VAL A 233 24.12 -29.10 -10.91
C VAL A 233 23.25 -28.41 -11.97
N ALA A 234 21.97 -28.75 -12.04
CA ALA A 234 21.03 -28.10 -12.95
C ALA A 234 20.87 -26.60 -12.63
N TRP A 235 20.74 -26.24 -11.35
CA TRP A 235 20.71 -24.85 -10.91
C TRP A 235 22.00 -24.11 -11.28
N GLU A 236 23.17 -24.69 -11.04
CA GLU A 236 24.46 -24.07 -11.40
C GLU A 236 24.55 -23.80 -12.90
N THR A 237 24.03 -24.71 -13.73
CA THR A 237 23.97 -24.57 -15.19
C THR A 237 23.01 -23.45 -15.62
N VAL A 238 21.83 -23.40 -15.02
CA VAL A 238 20.84 -22.32 -15.25
C VAL A 238 21.40 -20.98 -14.80
N TRP A 239 22.09 -20.93 -13.65
CA TRP A 239 22.69 -19.71 -13.13
C TRP A 239 23.83 -19.22 -14.03
N ALA A 240 24.72 -20.12 -14.46
CA ALA A 240 25.84 -19.80 -15.35
C ALA A 240 25.39 -19.25 -16.71
N SER A 241 24.24 -19.70 -17.21
CA SER A 241 23.64 -19.21 -18.45
C SER A 241 22.84 -17.91 -18.30
N SER A 242 22.58 -17.47 -17.06
CA SER A 242 21.79 -16.25 -16.80
C SER A 242 22.60 -14.97 -17.04
N PRO A 243 21.93 -13.83 -17.34
CA PRO A 243 22.59 -12.52 -17.42
C PRO A 243 23.19 -12.05 -16.08
N LEU A 244 22.81 -12.68 -14.97
CA LEU A 244 23.27 -12.38 -13.62
C LEU A 244 24.38 -13.33 -13.13
N SER A 245 24.92 -14.17 -14.02
CA SER A 245 25.96 -15.16 -13.69
C SER A 245 27.23 -14.55 -13.05
N TRP A 246 27.47 -13.25 -13.26
CA TRP A 246 28.56 -12.49 -12.65
C TRP A 246 28.43 -12.34 -11.11
N ILE A 247 27.21 -12.48 -10.55
CA ILE A 247 26.99 -12.45 -9.10
C ILE A 247 27.29 -13.83 -8.52
N SER A 248 28.49 -14.00 -7.95
CA SER A 248 28.94 -15.28 -7.39
C SER A 248 28.01 -15.83 -6.30
N ALA A 249 27.40 -14.94 -5.51
CA ALA A 249 26.45 -15.31 -4.46
C ALA A 249 25.21 -16.05 -4.98
N GLY A 250 24.84 -15.87 -6.25
CA GLY A 250 23.68 -16.55 -6.82
C GLY A 250 23.94 -18.00 -7.27
N LYS A 251 25.20 -18.45 -7.27
CA LYS A 251 25.52 -19.87 -7.48
C LYS A 251 24.91 -20.76 -6.39
N ASP A 252 24.79 -20.24 -5.17
CA ASP A 252 24.13 -20.94 -4.07
C ASP A 252 22.65 -20.54 -4.00
N LEU A 253 21.77 -21.45 -4.45
CA LEU A 253 20.31 -21.27 -4.41
C LEU A 253 19.81 -20.92 -2.99
N LYS A 254 20.45 -21.47 -1.94
CA LYS A 254 20.09 -21.18 -0.55
C LYS A 254 20.30 -19.70 -0.23
N VAL A 255 21.38 -19.10 -0.71
CA VAL A 255 21.70 -17.70 -0.47
C VAL A 255 20.65 -16.80 -1.11
N ILE A 256 20.27 -17.04 -2.36
CA ILE A 256 19.22 -16.23 -3.03
C ILE A 256 17.90 -16.32 -2.28
N MET A 257 17.52 -17.51 -1.83
CA MET A 257 16.28 -17.70 -1.08
C MET A 257 16.29 -17.00 0.27
N LEU A 258 17.38 -17.11 1.02
CA LEU A 258 17.54 -16.39 2.28
C LEU A 258 17.54 -14.88 2.07
N LEU A 259 18.16 -14.37 1.01
CA LEU A 259 18.13 -12.95 0.66
C LEU A 259 16.70 -12.49 0.32
N SER A 260 15.98 -13.25 -0.52
CA SER A 260 14.59 -12.97 -0.88
C SER A 260 13.68 -12.93 0.35
N TRP A 261 13.82 -13.89 1.27
CA TRP A 261 13.08 -13.88 2.53
C TRP A 261 13.53 -12.77 3.49
N SER A 262 14.82 -12.42 3.51
CA SER A 262 15.33 -11.32 4.33
C SER A 262 14.72 -9.98 3.91
N VAL A 263 14.38 -9.79 2.63
CA VAL A 263 13.62 -8.61 2.16
C VAL A 263 12.27 -8.51 2.87
N LEU A 264 11.55 -9.62 3.04
CA LEU A 264 10.32 -9.63 3.82
C LEU A 264 10.62 -9.18 5.26
N VAL A 265 11.61 -9.77 5.93
CA VAL A 265 11.97 -9.39 7.30
C VAL A 265 12.37 -7.92 7.43
N VAL A 266 13.10 -7.37 6.46
CA VAL A 266 13.51 -5.95 6.44
C VAL A 266 12.33 -4.99 6.26
N GLN A 267 11.23 -5.41 5.64
CA GLN A 267 10.03 -4.58 5.56
C GLN A 267 9.44 -4.29 6.95
N LEU A 268 9.53 -5.23 7.90
CA LEU A 268 9.01 -5.04 9.26
C LEU A 268 9.58 -3.78 9.94
N PRO A 269 10.90 -3.66 10.18
CA PRO A 269 11.45 -2.47 10.83
C PRO A 269 11.20 -1.22 10.00
N LEU A 270 11.25 -1.28 8.67
CA LEU A 270 11.00 -0.10 7.83
C LEU A 270 9.59 0.48 8.04
N TYR A 271 8.55 -0.36 8.02
CA TYR A 271 7.17 0.11 8.22
C TYR A 271 6.84 0.39 9.69
N VAL A 272 7.38 -0.40 10.63
CA VAL A 272 7.16 -0.21 12.07
C VAL A 272 7.84 1.05 12.58
N VAL A 273 9.11 1.26 12.25
CA VAL A 273 9.87 2.48 12.64
C VAL A 273 9.26 3.71 11.99
N GLY A 274 8.73 3.58 10.76
CA GLY A 274 7.98 4.64 10.08
C GLY A 274 6.61 4.94 10.69
N ALA A 275 6.03 4.03 11.47
CA ALA A 275 4.75 4.25 12.16
C ALA A 275 4.91 4.63 13.64
N LEU A 276 6.04 4.29 14.26
CA LEU A 276 6.29 4.54 15.68
C LEU A 276 6.63 6.01 15.94
N PRO A 277 5.96 6.67 16.90
CA PRO A 277 6.35 8.01 17.32
C PRO A 277 7.71 7.96 18.05
N CYS A 278 8.58 8.93 17.77
CA CYS A 278 9.87 9.04 18.46
C CYS A 278 9.74 9.60 19.89
N ARG A 279 8.65 10.32 20.16
CA ARG A 279 8.30 10.89 21.48
C ARG A 279 6.90 10.46 21.85
N CYS A 280 6.63 10.29 23.14
CA CYS A 280 5.27 10.07 23.61
C CYS A 280 4.40 11.26 23.15
N VAL A 281 3.47 10.99 22.23
CA VAL A 281 2.46 11.96 21.84
C VAL A 281 1.50 12.08 23.01
N ASP A 282 1.58 13.18 23.75
CA ASP A 282 0.64 13.44 24.84
C ASP A 282 -0.71 13.81 24.23
N TYR A 283 -1.58 12.81 24.10
CA TYR A 283 -2.97 12.98 23.67
C TYR A 283 -3.85 13.54 24.79
N ARG A 284 -3.30 14.33 25.73
CA ARG A 284 -4.12 15.23 26.54
C ARG A 284 -4.83 16.19 25.59
N MET A 285 -5.98 15.72 25.11
CA MET A 285 -7.00 16.49 24.43
C MET A 285 -7.14 17.76 25.24
N GLY A 286 -7.00 18.90 24.58
CA GLY A 286 -6.94 20.23 25.15
C GLY A 286 -8.23 20.68 25.83
N PHE A 287 -8.86 19.84 26.65
CA PHE A 287 -9.64 20.31 27.77
C PHE A 287 -8.62 20.75 28.83
N ASN A 288 -8.10 21.96 28.66
CA ASN A 288 -7.55 22.70 29.78
C ASN A 288 -8.72 23.49 30.39
N PRO A 289 -9.47 22.92 31.36
CA PRO A 289 -10.66 23.57 31.93
C PRO A 289 -10.33 24.88 32.70
N LYS A 290 -9.07 25.33 32.67
CA LYS A 290 -8.59 26.52 33.39
C LYS A 290 -8.21 27.69 32.48
N SER A 291 -8.43 27.60 31.16
CA SER A 291 -8.27 28.75 30.28
C SER A 291 -9.54 29.63 30.31
N GLU A 292 -9.86 30.19 31.49
CA GLU A 292 -10.96 31.15 31.69
C GLU A 292 -10.58 32.58 31.29
N SER A 293 -9.31 32.86 31.01
CA SER A 293 -8.88 34.16 30.51
C SER A 293 -9.04 34.21 28.99
N GLY A 294 -10.10 34.88 28.54
CA GLY A 294 -10.52 35.08 27.14
C GLY A 294 -9.52 35.79 26.22
N HIS A 295 -8.32 35.25 26.10
CA HIS A 295 -7.51 35.37 24.90
C HIS A 295 -7.59 34.03 24.19
N HIS A 296 -8.53 33.94 23.26
CA HIS A 296 -8.52 32.97 22.17
C HIS A 296 -7.31 33.26 21.28
N ASP A 297 -6.10 33.10 21.81
CA ASP A 297 -4.97 32.80 20.94
C ASP A 297 -5.31 31.45 20.32
N GLN A 298 -5.60 31.50 19.01
CA GLN A 298 -6.00 30.42 18.09
C GLN A 298 -4.93 29.32 17.97
N HIS A 299 -4.41 28.84 19.09
CA HIS A 299 -3.80 27.53 19.22
C HIS A 299 -4.85 26.54 19.75
N GLU A 300 -6.08 26.69 19.25
CA GLU A 300 -7.12 25.68 19.28
C GLU A 300 -6.53 24.34 18.84
N ALA A 301 -6.72 23.35 19.70
CA ALA A 301 -6.55 21.92 19.47
C ALA A 301 -5.46 21.54 18.45
N ARG A 302 -4.33 21.01 18.96
CA ARG A 302 -3.35 20.20 18.21
C ARG A 302 -4.01 19.00 17.51
N GLY A 303 -4.74 19.28 16.45
CA GLY A 303 -5.45 18.33 15.59
C GLY A 303 -4.53 17.83 14.49
N GLU A 304 -5.15 17.17 13.51
CA GLU A 304 -4.54 16.58 12.31
C GLU A 304 -3.36 17.32 11.66
N PRO A 305 -3.24 18.67 11.59
CA PRO A 305 -2.16 19.31 10.83
C PRO A 305 -0.73 18.98 11.27
N GLU A 306 -0.47 18.73 12.55
CA GLU A 306 0.92 18.61 13.04
C GLU A 306 1.52 17.21 12.91
N GLY A 307 0.71 16.16 12.73
CA GLY A 307 1.19 14.77 12.76
C GLY A 307 2.03 14.47 14.01
N TYR A 308 2.89 13.45 13.93
CA TYR A 308 3.93 13.24 14.93
C TYR A 308 5.24 12.84 14.25
N GLU A 309 6.35 13.23 14.87
CA GLU A 309 7.68 12.84 14.40
C GLU A 309 7.91 11.35 14.70
N THR A 310 8.38 10.63 13.69
CA THR A 310 8.74 9.22 13.79
C THR A 310 10.22 9.06 14.11
N TRP A 311 10.64 7.84 14.41
CA TRP A 311 12.07 7.53 14.60
C TRP A 311 12.93 7.79 13.35
N THR A 312 12.33 7.93 12.18
CA THR A 312 13.03 8.31 10.95
C THR A 312 13.24 9.82 10.80
N GLY A 313 12.77 10.63 11.76
CA GLY A 313 12.72 12.09 11.66
C GLY A 313 11.64 12.60 10.70
N VAL A 314 10.88 11.70 10.07
CA VAL A 314 9.76 12.06 9.20
C VAL A 314 8.51 12.25 10.05
N ARG A 315 7.80 13.36 9.82
CA ARG A 315 6.49 13.62 10.41
C ARG A 315 5.42 12.81 9.67
N ILE A 316 4.67 12.00 10.40
CA ILE A 316 3.60 11.15 9.87
C ILE A 316 2.26 11.49 10.53
N TRP A 317 1.18 11.38 9.76
CA TRP A 317 -0.18 11.46 10.28
C TRP A 317 -0.68 10.09 10.77
N HIS A 318 -1.62 10.07 11.70
CA HIS A 318 -2.21 8.82 12.19
C HIS A 318 -2.84 7.97 11.08
N ALA A 319 -3.44 8.61 10.08
CA ALA A 319 -3.96 7.94 8.89
C ALA A 319 -2.86 7.17 8.14
N ASP A 320 -1.72 7.83 7.96
CA ASP A 320 -0.57 7.25 7.26
C ASP A 320 0.10 6.17 8.11
N ALA A 321 0.11 6.31 9.43
CA ALA A 321 0.57 5.25 10.33
C ALA A 321 -0.35 4.00 10.28
N ILE A 322 -1.68 4.19 10.25
CA ILE A 322 -2.64 3.09 10.04
C ILE A 322 -2.35 2.39 8.72
N LYS A 323 -2.16 3.16 7.65
CA LYS A 323 -1.81 2.64 6.32
C LYS A 323 -0.47 1.88 6.34
N CYS A 324 0.57 2.39 7.01
CA CYS A 324 1.85 1.71 7.16
C CYS A 324 1.69 0.35 7.87
N LEU A 325 0.98 0.29 8.99
CA LEU A 325 0.73 -0.96 9.71
C LEU A 325 -0.21 -1.90 8.94
N ALA A 326 -1.24 -1.38 8.28
CA ALA A 326 -2.11 -2.18 7.44
C ALA A 326 -1.31 -2.85 6.30
N ASN A 327 -0.38 -2.11 5.68
CA ASN A 327 0.51 -2.64 4.65
C ASN A 327 1.46 -3.71 5.21
N VAL A 328 2.07 -3.48 6.38
CA VAL A 328 2.98 -4.47 7.00
C VAL A 328 2.25 -5.75 7.39
N ASN A 329 0.96 -5.65 7.70
CA ASN A 329 0.10 -6.78 8.06
C ASN A 329 -0.65 -7.39 6.86
N ARG A 330 -0.43 -6.90 5.64
CA ARG A 330 -1.10 -7.37 4.40
C ARG A 330 -2.63 -7.24 4.39
N MET A 331 -3.17 -6.29 5.15
CA MET A 331 -4.61 -6.02 5.25
C MET A 331 -5.09 -5.22 4.04
N ALA A 332 -5.57 -5.90 3.01
CA ALA A 332 -5.95 -5.25 1.76
C ALA A 332 -7.21 -4.37 1.91
N VAL A 333 -8.18 -4.79 2.72
CA VAL A 333 -9.45 -4.06 2.93
C VAL A 333 -9.19 -2.71 3.58
N LEU A 334 -8.29 -2.68 4.57
CA LEU A 334 -7.96 -1.45 5.29
C LEU A 334 -7.09 -0.48 4.46
N ASN A 335 -6.32 -1.01 3.51
CA ASN A 335 -5.46 -0.20 2.64
C ASN A 335 -6.20 0.43 1.45
N GLU A 336 -7.34 -0.15 1.06
CA GLU A 336 -8.15 0.35 -0.04
C GLU A 336 -8.84 1.66 0.36
N GLY A 337 -8.88 2.66 -0.54
CA GLY A 337 -9.41 4.00 -0.24
C GLY A 337 -8.42 4.94 0.47
N GLN A 338 -7.42 4.43 1.20
CA GLN A 338 -6.46 5.27 1.95
C GLN A 338 -5.55 6.11 1.03
N PHE A 339 -5.26 5.59 -0.16
CA PHE A 339 -4.49 6.34 -1.16
C PHE A 339 -5.33 7.47 -1.75
N GLU A 340 -6.57 7.18 -2.15
CA GLU A 340 -7.51 8.18 -2.64
C GLU A 340 -7.78 9.27 -1.58
N LEU A 341 -7.91 8.89 -0.31
CA LEU A 341 -8.06 9.84 0.79
C LEU A 341 -6.85 10.77 0.93
N SER A 342 -5.63 10.23 0.77
CA SER A 342 -4.40 11.04 0.82
C SER A 342 -4.35 12.04 -0.35
N LEU A 343 -4.80 11.62 -1.53
CA LEU A 343 -4.90 12.47 -2.71
C LEU A 343 -5.96 13.56 -2.57
N GLN A 344 -7.12 13.24 -2.00
CA GLN A 344 -8.16 14.24 -1.73
C GLN A 344 -7.73 15.26 -0.69
N ARG A 345 -7.09 14.83 0.40
CA ARG A 345 -6.51 15.76 1.38
C ARG A 345 -5.50 16.70 0.72
N ALA A 346 -4.60 16.16 -0.11
CA ALA A 346 -3.67 16.98 -0.85
C ALA A 346 -4.40 18.02 -1.72
N ARG A 347 -5.45 17.60 -2.45
CA ARG A 347 -6.27 18.48 -3.29
C ARG A 347 -6.95 19.60 -2.51
N GLU A 348 -7.54 19.30 -1.35
CA GLU A 348 -8.17 20.31 -0.49
C GLU A 348 -7.12 21.33 -0.01
N GLU A 349 -5.92 20.89 0.38
CA GLU A 349 -4.83 21.81 0.78
C GLU A 349 -4.36 22.70 -0.39
N VAL A 350 -4.23 22.17 -1.61
CA VAL A 350 -3.88 23.02 -2.76
C VAL A 350 -5.01 24.00 -3.10
N THR A 351 -6.27 23.59 -2.94
CA THR A 351 -7.45 24.45 -3.18
C THR A 351 -7.58 25.54 -2.13
N ASN A 352 -7.18 25.27 -0.88
CA ASN A 352 -7.14 26.23 0.22
C ASN A 352 -5.86 27.09 0.21
N ASP A 353 -5.29 27.30 -0.97
CA ASP A 353 -4.07 28.08 -1.20
C ASP A 353 -2.77 27.59 -0.54
N ASP A 354 -2.74 26.45 0.14
CA ASP A 354 -1.50 25.83 0.66
C ASP A 354 -0.96 24.75 -0.29
N ALA A 355 -0.59 25.19 -1.50
CA ALA A 355 -0.04 24.31 -2.53
C ALA A 355 1.22 23.56 -2.08
N ARG A 356 2.02 24.18 -1.20
CA ARG A 356 3.24 23.57 -0.65
C ARG A 356 2.89 22.36 0.20
N ARG A 357 1.92 22.48 1.10
CA ARG A 357 1.47 21.38 1.95
C ARG A 357 0.81 20.27 1.13
N GLY A 358 -0.02 20.63 0.16
CA GLY A 358 -0.61 19.65 -0.77
C GLY A 358 0.47 18.85 -1.51
N LEU A 359 1.47 19.52 -2.09
CA LEU A 359 2.61 18.85 -2.74
C LEU A 359 3.43 17.99 -1.78
N HIS A 360 3.63 18.43 -0.53
CA HIS A 360 4.33 17.65 0.47
C HIS A 360 3.60 16.32 0.76
N ILE A 361 2.26 16.36 0.89
CA ILE A 361 1.43 15.14 1.05
C ILE A 361 1.57 14.22 -0.17
N LEU A 362 1.55 14.78 -1.39
CA LEU A 362 1.79 14.03 -2.62
C LEU A 362 3.21 13.42 -2.65
N GLY A 363 4.22 14.14 -2.17
CA GLY A 363 5.61 13.71 -2.11
C GLY A 363 5.80 12.53 -1.17
N GLN A 364 5.23 12.61 0.04
CA GLN A 364 5.21 11.50 0.99
C GLN A 364 4.46 10.28 0.43
N THR A 365 3.31 10.51 -0.22
CA THR A 365 2.52 9.47 -0.86
C THR A 365 3.28 8.78 -2.00
N GLY A 366 3.96 9.56 -2.84
CA GLY A 366 4.82 9.08 -3.93
C GLY A 366 6.01 8.28 -3.42
N ARG A 367 6.68 8.75 -2.37
CA ARG A 367 7.78 8.01 -1.71
C ARG A 367 7.32 6.66 -1.19
N GLY A 368 6.18 6.61 -0.47
CA GLY A 368 5.63 5.36 0.06
C GLY A 368 5.23 4.38 -1.05
N MET A 369 4.68 4.88 -2.15
CA MET A 369 4.37 4.08 -3.33
C MET A 369 5.63 3.51 -4.00
N PHE A 370 6.66 4.34 -4.20
CA PHE A 370 7.94 3.89 -4.74
C PHE A 370 8.59 2.81 -3.88
N LEU A 371 8.65 3.01 -2.56
CA LEU A 371 9.21 2.05 -1.63
C LEU A 371 8.47 0.70 -1.68
N ARG A 372 7.14 0.73 -1.80
CA ARG A 372 6.32 -0.47 -1.98
C ARG A 372 6.54 -1.14 -3.33
N ALA A 373 6.71 -0.37 -4.40
CA ALA A 373 7.04 -0.92 -5.71
C ALA A 373 8.37 -1.68 -5.67
N VAL A 374 9.41 -1.09 -5.06
CA VAL A 374 10.72 -1.73 -4.94
C VAL A 374 10.68 -2.93 -3.99
N LEU A 375 10.32 -2.73 -2.73
CA LEU A 375 10.47 -3.77 -1.72
C LEU A 375 9.46 -4.90 -1.88
N THR A 376 8.19 -4.57 -2.11
CA THR A 376 7.12 -5.57 -2.14
C THR A 376 6.95 -6.17 -3.53
N ASN A 377 6.95 -5.36 -4.60
CA ASN A 377 6.67 -5.90 -5.93
C ASN A 377 7.94 -6.47 -6.57
N LEU A 378 9.01 -5.69 -6.65
CA LEU A 378 10.24 -6.12 -7.31
C LEU A 378 11.01 -7.14 -6.46
N CYS A 379 11.43 -6.76 -5.26
CA CYS A 379 12.33 -7.58 -4.46
C CYS A 379 11.67 -8.81 -3.81
N GLN A 380 10.37 -8.76 -3.53
CA GLN A 380 9.65 -9.88 -2.93
C GLN A 380 8.81 -10.64 -3.95
N ASN A 381 7.79 -10.02 -4.57
CA ASN A 381 6.87 -10.76 -5.44
C ASN A 381 7.55 -11.29 -6.71
N CYS A 382 8.35 -10.46 -7.40
CA CYS A 382 9.03 -10.90 -8.64
C CYS A 382 10.13 -11.93 -8.33
N THR A 383 10.96 -11.70 -7.32
CA THR A 383 11.98 -12.68 -6.91
C THR A 383 11.37 -13.99 -6.43
N LYS A 384 10.28 -13.94 -5.64
CA LYS A 384 9.53 -15.14 -5.24
C LYS A 384 9.02 -15.89 -6.46
N LEU A 385 8.33 -15.19 -7.37
CA LEU A 385 7.74 -15.79 -8.55
C LEU A 385 8.80 -16.49 -9.41
N GLU A 386 9.93 -15.82 -9.65
CA GLU A 386 11.03 -16.36 -10.44
C GLU A 386 11.66 -17.60 -9.78
N LEU A 387 11.88 -17.55 -8.46
CA LEU A 387 12.40 -18.69 -7.72
C LEU A 387 11.42 -19.87 -7.71
N GLN A 388 10.13 -19.62 -7.50
CA GLN A 388 9.10 -20.66 -7.50
C GLN A 388 8.97 -21.32 -8.87
N THR A 389 8.94 -20.54 -9.95
CA THR A 389 8.94 -21.09 -11.31
C THR A 389 10.20 -21.92 -11.58
N THR A 390 11.37 -21.43 -11.17
CA THR A 390 12.62 -22.16 -11.41
C THR A 390 12.67 -23.47 -10.65
N ILE A 391 12.27 -23.49 -9.38
CA ILE A 391 12.23 -24.71 -8.58
C ILE A 391 11.17 -25.69 -9.12
N PHE A 392 10.04 -25.18 -9.59
CA PHE A 392 9.04 -26.00 -10.29
C PHE A 392 9.64 -26.68 -11.53
N ALA A 393 10.31 -25.91 -12.39
CA ALA A 393 10.95 -26.44 -13.60
C ALA A 393 12.02 -27.50 -13.28
N LEU A 394 12.87 -27.24 -12.27
CA LEU A 394 13.88 -28.20 -11.79
C LEU A 394 13.25 -29.48 -11.23
N GLY A 395 12.11 -29.37 -10.53
CA GLY A 395 11.37 -30.53 -10.06
C GLY A 395 10.76 -31.34 -11.21
N HIS A 396 10.17 -30.65 -12.18
CA HIS A 396 9.55 -31.29 -13.35
C HIS A 396 10.58 -32.01 -14.23
N MET A 397 11.80 -31.47 -14.36
CA MET A 397 12.91 -32.15 -15.04
C MET A 397 13.22 -33.53 -14.43
N ILE A 398 13.08 -33.67 -13.10
CA ILE A 398 13.40 -34.92 -12.39
C ILE A 398 12.25 -35.92 -12.46
N GLN A 399 11.00 -35.43 -12.41
CA GLN A 399 9.79 -36.25 -12.49
C GLN A 399 8.77 -35.60 -13.45
N PRO A 400 8.89 -35.85 -14.77
CA PRO A 400 7.99 -35.24 -15.74
C PRO A 400 6.54 -35.75 -15.61
N GLU A 401 6.33 -36.95 -15.06
CA GLU A 401 5.00 -37.57 -14.95
C GLU A 401 4.17 -37.08 -13.75
N ASP A 402 4.79 -36.56 -12.67
CA ASP A 402 4.08 -36.15 -11.44
C ASP A 402 4.17 -34.63 -11.26
N VAL A 403 3.10 -33.92 -11.65
CA VAL A 403 2.98 -32.48 -11.41
C VAL A 403 2.53 -32.26 -9.96
N ASP A 404 3.43 -31.71 -9.14
CA ASP A 404 3.08 -31.35 -7.76
C ASP A 404 2.04 -30.22 -7.75
N PHE A 405 0.77 -30.61 -7.53
CA PHE A 405 -0.36 -29.69 -7.44
C PHE A 405 -0.16 -28.61 -6.38
N GLN A 406 0.57 -28.86 -5.30
CA GLN A 406 0.81 -27.88 -4.25
C GLN A 406 1.76 -26.78 -4.72
N VAL A 407 2.83 -27.16 -5.44
CA VAL A 407 3.76 -26.20 -6.05
C VAL A 407 3.06 -25.39 -7.14
N ALA A 408 2.27 -26.06 -8.00
CA ALA A 408 1.47 -25.38 -9.02
C ALA A 408 0.48 -24.37 -8.41
N LEU A 409 -0.25 -24.77 -7.36
CA LEU A 409 -1.16 -23.87 -6.64
C LEU A 409 -0.42 -22.68 -6.01
N SER A 410 0.72 -22.92 -5.37
CA SER A 410 1.56 -21.83 -4.83
C SER A 410 1.99 -20.86 -5.94
N LEU A 411 2.35 -21.38 -7.11
CA LEU A 411 2.78 -20.57 -8.24
C LEU A 411 1.63 -19.73 -8.81
N VAL A 412 0.43 -20.31 -8.93
CA VAL A 412 -0.78 -19.57 -9.34
C VAL A 412 -1.10 -18.46 -8.33
N LEU A 413 -1.03 -18.74 -7.03
CA LEU A 413 -1.25 -17.73 -5.99
C LEU A 413 -0.18 -16.62 -6.02
N ALA A 414 1.09 -16.97 -6.24
CA ALA A 414 2.17 -16.00 -6.38
C ALA A 414 1.99 -15.09 -7.62
N ASN A 415 1.57 -15.65 -8.75
CA ASN A 415 1.23 -14.88 -9.94
C ASN A 415 0.04 -13.94 -9.68
N ALA A 416 -1.04 -14.47 -9.11
CA ALA A 416 -2.25 -13.70 -8.84
C ALA A 416 -1.98 -12.51 -7.92
N THR A 417 -1.22 -12.72 -6.83
CA THR A 417 -0.86 -11.64 -5.88
C THR A 417 0.12 -10.64 -6.48
N SER A 418 1.07 -11.10 -7.29
CA SER A 418 2.02 -10.24 -8.01
C SER A 418 1.29 -9.35 -9.04
N LEU A 419 0.38 -9.93 -9.83
CA LEU A 419 -0.43 -9.21 -10.81
C LEU A 419 -1.39 -8.22 -10.11
N GLN A 420 -2.04 -8.64 -9.04
CA GLN A 420 -2.91 -7.77 -8.25
C GLN A 420 -2.15 -6.55 -7.70
N ALA A 421 -0.97 -6.77 -7.12
CA ALA A 421 -0.15 -5.71 -6.56
C ALA A 421 0.33 -4.73 -7.66
N LEU A 422 0.68 -5.27 -8.84
CA LEU A 422 1.03 -4.48 -10.03
C LEU A 422 -0.14 -3.63 -10.53
N MET A 423 -1.34 -4.21 -10.68
CA MET A 423 -2.55 -3.48 -11.07
C MET A 423 -2.87 -2.34 -10.08
N ALA A 424 -2.72 -2.61 -8.78
CA ALA A 424 -2.91 -1.60 -7.75
C ALA A 424 -1.91 -0.44 -7.87
N LEU A 425 -0.64 -0.72 -8.20
CA LEU A 425 0.37 0.31 -8.45
C LEU A 425 0.06 1.13 -9.71
N VAL A 426 -0.35 0.49 -10.80
CA VAL A 426 -0.71 1.16 -12.06
C VAL A 426 -1.91 2.09 -11.88
N ARG A 427 -2.89 1.70 -11.06
CA ARG A 427 -3.99 2.62 -10.71
C ARG A 427 -3.48 3.81 -9.89
N LYS A 428 -2.68 3.56 -8.85
CA LYS A 428 -2.17 4.62 -7.96
C LYS A 428 -1.30 5.63 -8.68
N ILE A 429 -0.44 5.21 -9.62
CA ILE A 429 0.39 6.12 -10.40
C ILE A 429 -0.44 7.03 -11.32
N ARG A 430 -1.51 6.50 -11.93
CA ARG A 430 -2.44 7.30 -12.75
C ARG A 430 -3.11 8.38 -11.92
N MET A 431 -3.66 8.01 -10.77
CA MET A 431 -4.30 8.96 -9.86
C MET A 431 -3.31 10.00 -9.31
N LEU A 432 -2.07 9.60 -8.99
CA LEU A 432 -1.03 10.54 -8.54
C LEU A 432 -0.71 11.57 -9.63
N ARG A 433 -0.62 11.15 -10.89
CA ARG A 433 -0.34 12.03 -12.03
C ARG A 433 -1.44 13.06 -12.25
N GLU A 434 -2.69 12.64 -12.16
CA GLU A 434 -3.85 13.55 -12.27
C GLU A 434 -3.81 14.63 -11.18
N GLN A 435 -3.57 14.25 -9.92
CA GLN A 435 -3.47 15.24 -8.83
C GLN A 435 -2.24 16.12 -8.93
N LYS A 436 -1.11 15.55 -9.37
CA LYS A 436 0.13 16.30 -9.61
C LYS A 436 -0.07 17.39 -10.67
N PHE A 437 -0.83 17.10 -11.72
CA PHE A 437 -1.14 18.08 -12.77
C PHE A 437 -2.03 19.21 -12.24
N LEU A 438 -3.08 18.91 -11.48
CA LEU A 438 -3.94 19.92 -10.85
C LEU A 438 -3.14 20.82 -9.89
N ALA A 439 -2.26 20.23 -9.08
CA ALA A 439 -1.41 20.98 -8.16
C ALA A 439 -0.47 21.95 -8.90
N TRP A 440 0.06 21.52 -10.05
CA TRP A 440 0.88 22.36 -10.90
C TRP A 440 0.12 23.55 -11.48
N GLU A 441 -1.09 23.32 -11.99
CA GLU A 441 -1.93 24.38 -12.56
C GLU A 441 -2.23 25.47 -11.52
N GLN A 442 -2.63 25.08 -10.30
CA GLN A 442 -2.90 26.01 -9.20
C GLN A 442 -1.64 26.77 -8.75
N MET A 443 -0.46 26.14 -8.79
CA MET A 443 0.79 26.82 -8.49
C MET A 443 1.16 27.88 -9.53
N CYS A 444 0.95 27.58 -10.80
CA CYS A 444 1.19 28.51 -11.90
C CYS A 444 0.29 29.75 -11.76
N GLN A 445 -1.00 29.54 -11.45
CA GLN A 445 -1.96 30.62 -11.22
C GLN A 445 -1.57 31.50 -10.03
N ALA A 446 -1.15 30.89 -8.92
CA ALA A 446 -0.86 31.64 -7.71
C ALA A 446 0.53 32.31 -7.67
N ALA A 447 1.29 32.30 -8.77
CA ALA A 447 2.66 32.83 -8.87
C ALA A 447 3.58 32.39 -7.70
N LYS A 448 3.37 31.16 -7.20
CA LYS A 448 3.94 30.69 -5.93
C LYS A 448 5.47 30.45 -6.02
N PRO A 449 6.19 30.57 -4.88
CA PRO A 449 7.65 30.66 -4.85
C PRO A 449 8.40 29.35 -5.15
N LEU A 450 9.72 29.48 -5.41
CA LEU A 450 10.72 28.42 -5.64
C LEU A 450 10.59 27.12 -4.80
N PRO A 451 10.23 27.15 -3.49
CA PRO A 451 10.11 25.92 -2.69
C PRO A 451 9.04 24.94 -3.19
N ALA A 452 7.95 25.43 -3.78
CA ALA A 452 6.90 24.56 -4.30
C ALA A 452 7.36 23.83 -5.58
N LEU A 453 8.21 24.47 -6.40
CA LEU A 453 8.82 23.82 -7.57
C LEU A 453 9.70 22.64 -7.17
N TYR A 454 10.45 22.77 -6.06
CA TYR A 454 11.27 21.66 -5.54
C TYR A 454 10.41 20.45 -5.16
N GLU A 455 9.33 20.66 -4.40
CA GLU A 455 8.41 19.58 -3.99
C GLU A 455 7.76 18.92 -5.23
N TYR A 456 7.37 19.71 -6.24
CA TYR A 456 6.87 19.17 -7.51
C TYR A 456 7.89 18.28 -8.23
N MET A 457 9.16 18.68 -8.27
CA MET A 457 10.25 17.88 -8.85
C MET A 457 10.44 16.56 -8.09
N VAL A 458 10.35 16.58 -6.76
CA VAL A 458 10.44 15.38 -5.91
C VAL A 458 9.29 14.42 -6.20
N VAL A 459 8.05 14.91 -6.28
CA VAL A 459 6.87 14.09 -6.65
C VAL A 459 7.06 13.47 -8.04
N SER A 460 7.52 14.26 -9.02
CA SER A 460 7.77 13.80 -10.38
C SER A 460 8.87 12.73 -10.44
N LEU A 461 9.95 12.90 -9.69
CA LEU A 461 11.01 11.90 -9.60
C LEU A 461 10.47 10.56 -9.10
N TYR A 462 9.68 10.55 -8.01
CA TYR A 462 9.08 9.31 -7.49
C TYR A 462 8.11 8.66 -8.47
N ASP A 463 7.35 9.45 -9.24
CA ASP A 463 6.47 8.97 -10.31
C ASP A 463 7.28 8.21 -11.39
N TYR A 464 8.32 8.84 -11.94
CA TYR A 464 9.17 8.20 -12.96
C TYR A 464 9.92 6.97 -12.43
N LEU A 465 10.47 7.03 -11.22
CA LEU A 465 11.14 5.89 -10.60
C LEU A 465 10.17 4.72 -10.39
N THR A 466 8.94 5.00 -9.95
CA THR A 466 7.91 3.97 -9.76
C THR A 466 7.55 3.30 -11.10
N LEU A 467 7.43 4.07 -12.19
CA LEU A 467 7.16 3.51 -13.51
C LEU A 467 8.28 2.64 -14.05
N GLY A 468 9.54 3.03 -13.83
CA GLY A 468 10.69 2.18 -14.14
C GLY A 468 10.60 0.83 -13.42
N VAL A 469 10.25 0.85 -12.12
CA VAL A 469 10.07 -0.38 -11.33
C VAL A 469 8.88 -1.21 -11.84
N ILE A 470 7.75 -0.58 -12.17
CA ILE A 470 6.58 -1.25 -12.76
C ILE A 470 6.97 -1.97 -14.05
N LEU A 471 7.72 -1.32 -14.95
CA LEU A 471 8.18 -1.92 -16.19
C LEU A 471 9.06 -3.15 -15.94
N VAL A 472 10.02 -3.05 -15.02
CA VAL A 472 10.85 -4.20 -14.63
C VAL A 472 9.99 -5.34 -14.07
N CYS A 473 9.01 -5.04 -13.20
CA CYS A 473 8.11 -6.05 -12.65
C CYS A 473 7.31 -6.76 -13.75
N VAL A 474 6.78 -6.03 -14.74
CA VAL A 474 6.07 -6.61 -15.90
C VAL A 474 6.99 -7.56 -16.66
N LEU A 475 8.22 -7.14 -16.96
CA LEU A 475 9.18 -7.97 -17.69
C LEU A 475 9.54 -9.25 -16.93
N VAL A 476 9.74 -9.17 -15.61
CA VAL A 476 10.01 -10.36 -14.79
C VAL A 476 8.79 -11.28 -14.72
N GLN A 477 7.58 -10.75 -14.54
CA GLN A 477 6.36 -11.56 -14.56
C GLN A 477 6.17 -12.29 -15.90
N LEU A 478 6.36 -11.59 -17.03
CA LEU A 478 6.30 -12.19 -18.35
C LEU A 478 7.38 -13.28 -18.50
N HIS A 479 8.60 -13.01 -18.06
CA HIS A 479 9.69 -13.99 -18.07
C HIS A 479 9.34 -15.24 -17.25
N SER A 480 8.82 -15.09 -16.04
CA SER A 480 8.44 -16.22 -15.19
C SER A 480 7.24 -17.01 -15.76
N ILE A 481 6.27 -16.35 -16.42
CA ILE A 481 5.17 -17.04 -17.12
C ILE A 481 5.70 -17.83 -18.32
N THR A 482 6.56 -17.22 -19.14
CA THR A 482 7.20 -17.90 -20.27
C THR A 482 8.00 -19.10 -19.78
N LYS A 483 8.81 -18.93 -18.74
CA LYS A 483 9.60 -20.01 -18.14
C LYS A 483 8.74 -21.15 -17.61
N PHE A 484 7.60 -20.86 -16.98
CA PHE A 484 6.64 -21.87 -16.57
C PHE A 484 6.06 -22.65 -17.76
N ALA A 485 5.67 -21.96 -18.84
CA ALA A 485 5.17 -22.61 -20.04
C ALA A 485 6.24 -23.47 -20.71
N MET A 486 7.48 -22.97 -20.79
CA MET A 486 8.60 -23.69 -21.40
C MET A 486 9.04 -24.92 -20.60
N ALA A 487 8.71 -25.00 -19.30
CA ALA A 487 8.94 -26.22 -18.51
C ALA A 487 8.22 -27.44 -19.09
N PHE A 488 7.11 -27.26 -19.81
CA PHE A 488 6.38 -28.35 -20.47
C PHE A 488 6.77 -28.55 -21.94
N VAL A 489 7.58 -27.65 -22.51
CA VAL A 489 7.95 -27.66 -23.94
C VAL A 489 9.39 -28.10 -24.15
N CYS A 490 10.31 -27.64 -23.30
CA CYS A 490 11.72 -28.03 -23.37
C CYS A 490 11.89 -29.49 -22.90
N GLN A 491 12.75 -30.24 -23.58
CA GLN A 491 13.03 -31.64 -23.24
C GLN A 491 13.54 -31.79 -21.80
N ASP A 492 14.41 -30.89 -21.36
CA ASP A 492 14.96 -30.88 -20.00
C ASP A 492 14.16 -29.97 -19.05
N ALA A 493 12.97 -29.50 -19.45
CA ALA A 493 12.12 -28.56 -18.70
C ALA A 493 12.78 -27.22 -18.30
N LEU A 494 14.02 -26.94 -18.72
CA LEU A 494 14.75 -25.73 -18.36
C LEU A 494 14.82 -24.75 -19.53
N TRP A 495 14.51 -23.49 -19.22
CA TRP A 495 14.55 -22.37 -20.16
C TRP A 495 15.12 -21.12 -19.48
N ASN A 496 15.95 -20.37 -20.20
CA ASN A 496 16.50 -19.10 -19.71
C ASN A 496 16.68 -18.08 -20.85
N LEU A 497 16.92 -16.80 -20.51
CA LEU A 497 17.32 -15.79 -21.50
C LEU A 497 18.84 -15.57 -21.45
N PRO A 498 19.54 -15.43 -22.60
CA PRO A 498 19.03 -15.47 -23.98
C PRO A 498 18.96 -16.89 -24.58
N ASN A 499 19.52 -17.88 -23.90
CA ASN A 499 19.72 -19.24 -24.40
C ASN A 499 18.44 -20.07 -24.20
N LYS A 500 17.72 -20.36 -25.29
CA LYS A 500 16.42 -21.07 -25.40
C LYS A 500 16.20 -22.21 -24.39
N CYS A 501 16.01 -23.46 -24.83
CA CYS A 501 16.00 -24.59 -23.93
C CYS A 501 17.44 -24.86 -23.50
N VAL A 502 17.67 -25.08 -22.20
CA VAL A 502 19.00 -25.33 -21.65
C VAL A 502 19.20 -26.83 -21.53
N ASP A 503 20.14 -27.38 -22.31
CA ASP A 503 20.49 -28.80 -22.25
C ASP A 503 21.33 -29.07 -21.00
N VAL A 504 20.88 -29.98 -20.13
CA VAL A 504 21.61 -30.39 -18.92
C VAL A 504 22.37 -31.69 -19.21
N PRO A 505 23.70 -31.68 -19.27
CA PRO A 505 24.46 -32.89 -19.56
C PRO A 505 24.28 -33.93 -18.45
N GLY A 506 23.81 -35.13 -18.84
CA GLY A 506 23.69 -36.29 -17.95
C GLY A 506 22.27 -36.62 -17.47
N PHE A 507 21.25 -36.07 -18.12
CA PHE A 507 19.84 -36.42 -17.92
C PHE A 507 19.23 -37.12 -19.13
#